data_AF-A0A284VN48-F1
#
_entry.id   AF-A0A284VN48-F1
#
_cell.length_a   1.000
_cell.length_b   1.000
_cell.length_c   1.000
_cell.angle_alpha   90.00
_cell.angle_beta   90.00
_cell.angle_gamma   90.00
#
_symmetry.space_group_name_H-M   'P 1'
#
loop_
_entity.id
_entity.type
_entity.pdbx_description
1 polymer ?
#
loop_
_entity_poly.entity_id
_entity_poly.type
_entity_poly.pdbx_seq_one_letter_code
_entity_poly.pdbx_strand_id
1 'polypeptide(L)'
;MDKKTLALLAIVLIVVGIAGLALSSVYSLFTGYSPQWGGYGGMGHGGMMGGGMMGGGMMGGPSGMMGYMMQMMGGNMLVSGGIPYNPNGSMVSLEQAGEIAKRYLAVQNNPDLELADLEEWEFNFYVEYKEKSTGTKAFQMLIDKYSGIISPEMGPNMMWNTKYGMMGTQPGAMTLTKEQATASAQQFLASRLSGTKAEDSGAFYGYYHFDVKKNNQMYGMLDVNGFSGQVWYHTWHGNFIREE
;
A
#
# COMPACT_ATOMS: atom_id res chain seq x y z
N MET A 1 -11.80 52.57 8.77
CA MET A 1 -12.19 51.41 7.95
C MET A 1 -13.62 51.63 7.49
N ASP A 2 -13.90 51.60 6.20
CA ASP A 2 -15.24 51.91 5.69
C ASP A 2 -16.23 50.73 5.89
N LYS A 3 -17.53 51.02 5.79
CA LYS A 3 -18.58 50.02 6.00
C LYS A 3 -18.48 48.83 5.03
N LYS A 4 -17.90 49.03 3.84
CA LYS A 4 -17.70 47.99 2.82
C LYS A 4 -16.57 47.03 3.22
N THR A 5 -15.48 47.57 3.78
CA THR A 5 -14.35 46.79 4.29
C THR A 5 -14.76 45.97 5.52
N LEU A 6 -15.61 46.53 6.40
CA LEU A 6 -16.19 45.78 7.53
C LEU A 6 -17.10 44.63 7.08
N ALA A 7 -17.93 44.84 6.05
CA ALA A 7 -18.78 43.80 5.50
C ALA A 7 -17.97 42.67 4.84
N LEU A 8 -16.90 43.00 4.13
CA LEU A 8 -16.02 42.02 3.50
C LEU A 8 -15.31 41.13 4.54
N LEU A 9 -14.80 41.75 5.62
CA LEU A 9 -14.15 41.01 6.71
C LEU A 9 -15.13 40.09 7.44
N ALA A 10 -16.38 40.52 7.64
CA ALA A 10 -17.41 39.67 8.24
C ALA A 10 -17.72 38.43 7.37
N ILE A 11 -17.79 38.59 6.04
CA ILE A 11 -18.01 37.47 5.12
C ILE A 11 -16.83 36.49 5.13
N VAL A 12 -15.60 37.00 5.10
CA VAL A 12 -14.39 36.16 5.17
C VAL A 12 -14.35 35.38 6.49
N LEU A 13 -14.69 36.01 7.62
CA LEU A 13 -14.73 35.33 8.92
C LEU A 13 -15.83 34.25 9.00
N ILE A 14 -16.98 34.47 8.36
CA ILE A 14 -18.06 33.47 8.27
C ILE A 14 -17.63 32.29 7.41
N VAL A 15 -17.00 32.53 6.25
CA VAL A 15 -16.51 31.46 5.36
C VAL A 15 -15.40 30.65 6.03
N VAL A 16 -14.45 31.31 6.71
CA VAL A 16 -13.39 30.63 7.49
C VAL A 16 -13.97 29.86 8.67
N GLY A 17 -14.99 30.39 9.35
CA GLY A 17 -15.69 29.70 10.44
C GLY A 17 -16.44 28.45 9.99
N ILE A 18 -17.12 28.51 8.84
CA ILE A 18 -17.84 27.36 8.25
C ILE A 18 -16.85 26.30 7.74
N ALA A 19 -15.76 26.71 7.09
CA ALA A 19 -14.68 25.80 6.68
C ALA A 19 -14.01 25.13 7.89
N GLY A 20 -13.77 25.89 8.96
CA GLY A 20 -13.20 25.38 10.21
C GLY A 20 -14.12 24.39 10.95
N LEU A 21 -15.44 24.59 10.89
CA LEU A 21 -16.43 23.68 11.49
C LEU A 21 -16.64 22.40 10.65
N ALA A 22 -16.53 22.49 9.33
CA ALA A 22 -16.50 21.31 8.45
C ALA A 22 -15.20 20.50 8.62
N LEU A 23 -14.06 21.18 8.83
CA LEU A 23 -12.78 20.54 9.11
C LEU A 23 -12.71 19.88 10.51
N SER A 24 -13.34 20.46 11.53
CA SER A 24 -13.33 19.90 12.90
C SER A 24 -14.26 18.70 13.08
N SER A 25 -15.36 18.65 12.33
CA SER A 25 -16.26 17.48 12.29
C SER A 25 -15.64 16.30 11.54
N VAL A 26 -14.79 16.57 10.54
CA VAL A 26 -13.92 15.55 9.92
C VAL A 26 -12.80 15.12 10.88
N TYR A 27 -12.17 16.06 11.60
CA TYR A 27 -11.10 15.77 12.57
C TYR A 27 -11.53 14.78 13.67
N SER A 28 -12.79 14.83 14.12
CA SER A 28 -13.32 13.90 15.14
C SER A 28 -13.55 12.47 14.64
N LEU A 29 -13.57 12.25 13.32
CA LEU A 29 -13.61 10.90 12.72
C LEU A 29 -12.19 10.32 12.51
N PHE A 30 -11.15 11.14 12.55
CA PHE A 30 -9.75 10.74 12.30
C PHE A 30 -8.91 10.55 13.58
N THR A 31 -9.39 10.95 14.76
CA THR A 31 -8.67 10.78 16.04
C THR A 31 -8.85 9.40 16.69
N GLY A 32 -9.58 8.48 16.05
CA GLY A 32 -9.88 7.16 16.59
C GLY A 32 -8.89 6.03 16.23
N TYR A 33 -7.87 6.29 15.39
CA TYR A 33 -6.94 5.23 14.98
C TYR A 33 -5.49 5.69 15.08
N SER A 34 -4.89 5.41 16.24
CA SER A 34 -3.45 5.36 16.44
C SER A 34 -2.99 3.91 16.30
N PRO A 35 -2.39 3.48 15.16
CA PRO A 35 -1.66 2.23 15.13
C PRO A 35 -0.32 2.51 15.84
N GLN A 36 -0.32 2.35 17.15
CA GLN A 36 0.89 2.39 17.95
C GLN A 36 1.67 1.11 17.69
N TRP A 37 2.50 1.12 16.64
CA TRP A 37 3.48 0.08 16.38
C TRP A 37 4.85 0.52 16.88
N GLY A 38 5.28 -0.06 18.01
CA GLY A 38 6.69 -0.34 18.31
C GLY A 38 7.57 0.80 18.82
N GLY A 39 7.26 1.37 19.99
CA GLY A 39 8.23 2.15 20.76
C GLY A 39 9.31 1.25 21.39
N TYR A 40 10.57 1.61 21.21
CA TYR A 40 11.71 1.05 21.94
C TYR A 40 11.56 1.23 23.45
N GLY A 41 11.72 0.15 24.23
CA GLY A 41 12.07 0.20 25.65
C GLY A 41 11.22 -0.67 26.58
N GLY A 42 11.86 -1.63 27.26
CA GLY A 42 11.30 -2.26 28.45
C GLY A 42 11.50 -3.77 28.56
N MET A 43 12.72 -4.20 28.92
CA MET A 43 12.94 -5.52 29.51
C MET A 43 12.09 -5.64 30.79
N GLY A 44 11.11 -6.54 30.78
CA GLY A 44 10.31 -6.91 31.94
C GLY A 44 10.25 -8.44 32.07
N HIS A 45 10.92 -8.97 33.09
CA HIS A 45 10.94 -10.39 33.43
C HIS A 45 9.59 -10.88 33.97
N GLY A 46 9.23 -12.11 33.63
CA GLY A 46 8.55 -13.05 34.53
C GLY A 46 7.06 -13.29 34.29
N GLY A 47 6.69 -14.55 34.05
CA GLY A 47 5.31 -15.01 34.19
C GLY A 47 4.96 -16.27 33.39
N MET A 48 5.13 -17.44 34.02
CA MET A 48 4.69 -18.76 33.55
C MET A 48 3.17 -18.85 33.31
N MET A 49 2.77 -19.66 32.31
CA MET A 49 1.64 -20.62 32.24
C MET A 49 1.21 -20.75 30.76
N GLY A 50 0.98 -21.90 30.15
CA GLY A 50 0.97 -23.30 30.57
C GLY A 50 0.84 -24.13 29.29
N GLY A 51 1.46 -25.31 29.27
CA GLY A 51 1.42 -26.20 28.12
C GLY A 51 0.06 -26.85 27.90
N GLY A 52 -0.26 -27.16 26.64
CA GLY A 52 -1.38 -28.02 26.30
C GLY A 52 -1.88 -27.89 24.87
N MET A 53 -1.39 -28.77 23.99
CA MET A 53 -2.26 -29.56 23.11
C MET A 53 -3.00 -28.85 21.95
N MET A 54 -2.30 -28.57 20.85
CA MET A 54 -2.76 -28.74 19.45
C MET A 54 -1.49 -28.80 18.59
N GLY A 55 -1.05 -29.97 18.16
CA GLY A 55 -1.65 -30.66 17.02
C GLY A 55 -0.74 -30.44 15.82
N GLY A 56 0.37 -31.17 15.77
CA GLY A 56 1.28 -31.18 14.63
C GLY A 56 0.59 -31.71 13.38
N GLY A 57 0.81 -31.04 12.24
CA GLY A 57 0.42 -31.53 10.94
C GLY A 57 -0.39 -30.53 10.12
N MET A 58 0.24 -29.45 9.65
CA MET A 58 -0.24 -28.74 8.45
C MET A 58 0.77 -27.78 7.79
N MET A 59 2.04 -27.77 8.24
CA MET A 59 3.13 -27.10 7.52
C MET A 59 3.75 -28.07 6.51
N GLY A 60 3.29 -28.03 5.25
CA GLY A 60 3.93 -28.82 4.20
C GLY A 60 3.16 -28.82 2.88
N GLY A 61 3.30 -27.75 2.10
CA GLY A 61 2.81 -27.71 0.72
C GLY A 61 3.14 -26.37 0.03
N PRO A 62 3.73 -26.34 -1.18
CA PRO A 62 4.11 -25.10 -1.89
C PRO A 62 2.93 -24.25 -2.40
N SER A 63 1.72 -24.51 -1.91
CA SER A 63 0.45 -23.99 -2.43
C SER A 63 -0.57 -23.91 -1.30
N GLY A 64 -0.14 -23.40 -0.14
CA GLY A 64 -0.95 -23.40 1.07
C GLY A 64 -2.28 -22.68 0.87
N MET A 65 -3.33 -23.22 1.50
CA MET A 65 -4.69 -22.70 1.65
C MET A 65 -4.77 -21.19 1.93
N MET A 66 -3.70 -20.61 2.47
CA MET A 66 -3.53 -19.18 2.68
C MET A 66 -3.47 -18.35 1.39
N GLY A 67 -2.82 -18.83 0.32
CA GLY A 67 -2.81 -18.15 -0.98
C GLY A 67 -4.19 -18.14 -1.65
N TYR A 68 -4.98 -19.20 -1.43
CA TYR A 68 -6.35 -19.31 -1.94
C TYR A 68 -7.34 -18.47 -1.12
N MET A 69 -7.20 -18.45 0.22
CA MET A 69 -7.99 -17.56 1.08
C MET A 69 -7.68 -16.07 0.82
N MET A 70 -6.42 -15.74 0.53
CA MET A 70 -6.02 -14.36 0.25
C MET A 70 -6.45 -13.92 -1.16
N GLN A 71 -6.55 -14.82 -2.13
CA GLN A 71 -7.21 -14.55 -3.41
C GLN A 71 -8.72 -14.30 -3.25
N MET A 72 -9.38 -14.97 -2.30
CA MET A 72 -10.77 -14.67 -1.93
C MET A 72 -10.92 -13.37 -1.13
N MET A 73 -9.95 -13.00 -0.29
CA MET A 73 -10.00 -11.75 0.47
C MET A 73 -9.53 -10.52 -0.32
N GLY A 74 -8.62 -10.68 -1.28
CA GLY A 74 -8.06 -9.57 -2.08
C GLY A 74 -9.02 -8.97 -3.10
N GLY A 75 -10.00 -9.74 -3.57
CA GLY A 75 -11.00 -9.25 -4.54
C GLY A 75 -12.15 -8.45 -3.94
N ASN A 76 -12.42 -8.62 -2.64
CA ASN A 76 -13.67 -8.12 -2.02
C ASN A 76 -13.47 -7.28 -0.74
N MET A 77 -12.24 -7.13 -0.24
CA MET A 77 -11.97 -6.29 0.94
C MET A 77 -11.56 -4.85 0.60
N LEU A 78 -10.98 -4.61 -0.60
CA LEU A 78 -10.68 -3.24 -1.05
C LEU A 78 -11.87 -2.56 -1.71
N VAL A 79 -12.84 -3.31 -2.23
CA VAL A 79 -14.17 -2.77 -2.55
C VAL A 79 -14.95 -2.69 -1.25
N SER A 80 -14.57 -1.75 -0.37
CA SER A 80 -15.32 -1.46 0.85
C SER A 80 -15.61 -2.70 1.72
N GLY A 81 -14.56 -3.31 2.29
CA GLY A 81 -14.70 -4.24 3.41
C GLY A 81 -15.14 -3.54 4.70
N GLY A 82 -16.23 -2.76 4.67
CA GLY A 82 -16.82 -2.11 5.86
C GLY A 82 -17.13 -0.61 5.74
N ILE A 83 -16.97 0.02 4.56
CA ILE A 83 -17.26 1.46 4.39
C ILE A 83 -18.74 1.64 4.00
N PRO A 84 -19.54 2.41 4.77
CA PRO A 84 -20.94 2.65 4.44
C PRO A 84 -21.07 3.27 3.04
N TYR A 85 -21.91 2.68 2.19
CA TYR A 85 -22.23 3.23 0.88
C TYR A 85 -22.87 4.63 1.04
N ASN A 86 -22.19 5.65 0.52
CA ASN A 86 -22.70 7.02 0.47
C ASN A 86 -23.11 7.36 -0.99
N PRO A 87 -24.42 7.40 -1.31
CA PRO A 87 -24.89 7.70 -2.66
C PRO A 87 -24.54 9.13 -3.13
N ASN A 88 -24.16 10.02 -2.20
CA ASN A 88 -23.74 11.39 -2.49
C ASN A 88 -22.21 11.57 -2.36
N GLY A 89 -21.46 10.48 -2.13
CA GLY A 89 -20.02 10.52 -2.04
C GLY A 89 -19.38 10.72 -3.41
N SER A 90 -18.45 11.68 -3.52
CA SER A 90 -17.56 11.78 -4.67
C SER A 90 -16.33 10.89 -4.44
N MET A 91 -15.84 10.24 -5.49
CA MET A 91 -14.55 9.56 -5.42
C MET A 91 -13.42 10.57 -5.20
N VAL A 92 -12.39 10.13 -4.48
CA VAL A 92 -11.10 10.79 -4.35
C VAL A 92 -10.51 10.95 -5.74
N SER A 93 -10.07 12.16 -6.08
CA SER A 93 -9.34 12.44 -7.32
C SER A 93 -7.85 12.08 -7.18
N LEU A 94 -7.12 11.96 -8.29
CA LEU A 94 -5.68 11.69 -8.28
C LEU A 94 -4.91 12.77 -7.52
N GLU A 95 -5.28 14.04 -7.69
CA GLU A 95 -4.66 15.16 -6.99
C GLU A 95 -4.88 15.05 -5.47
N GLN A 96 -6.08 14.64 -5.05
CA GLN A 96 -6.39 14.39 -3.64
C GLN A 96 -5.63 13.18 -3.10
N ALA A 97 -5.47 12.11 -3.90
CA ALA A 97 -4.66 10.96 -3.55
C ALA A 97 -3.19 11.35 -3.35
N GLY A 98 -2.64 12.22 -4.21
CA GLY A 98 -1.30 12.78 -4.05
C GLY A 98 -1.14 13.56 -2.75
N GLU A 99 -2.13 14.35 -2.34
CA GLU A 99 -2.10 15.05 -1.05
C GLU A 99 -2.21 14.09 0.15
N ILE A 100 -2.98 13.00 0.03
CA ILE A 100 -3.04 11.93 1.05
C ILE A 100 -1.67 11.26 1.18
N ALA A 101 -1.05 10.89 0.06
CA ALA A 101 0.26 10.25 0.02
C ALA A 101 1.37 11.13 0.62
N LYS A 102 1.39 12.43 0.31
CA LYS A 102 2.34 13.39 0.89
C LYS A 102 2.13 13.55 2.40
N ARG A 103 0.88 13.58 2.86
CA ARG A 103 0.56 13.69 4.29
C ARG A 103 0.99 12.45 5.06
N TYR A 104 0.78 11.26 4.48
CA TYR A 104 1.27 10.01 5.06
C TYR A 104 2.80 10.04 5.25
N LEU A 105 3.53 10.46 4.21
CA LEU A 105 4.99 10.60 4.26
C LEU A 105 5.44 11.58 5.36
N ALA A 106 4.78 12.73 5.50
CA ALA A 106 5.09 13.71 6.53
C ALA A 106 4.95 13.14 7.95
N VAL A 107 3.94 12.28 8.20
CA VAL A 107 3.74 11.62 9.50
C VAL A 107 4.84 10.60 9.80
N GLN A 108 5.41 9.93 8.79
CA GLN A 108 6.54 9.02 9.00
C GLN A 108 7.77 9.73 9.58
N ASN A 109 7.89 11.06 9.37
CA ASN A 109 8.99 11.89 9.85
C ASN A 109 10.38 11.28 9.55
N ASN A 110 10.47 10.56 8.43
CA ASN A 110 11.71 9.94 7.97
C ASN A 110 12.24 10.77 6.79
N PRO A 111 13.31 11.55 7.00
CA PRO A 111 13.83 12.43 5.97
C PRO A 111 14.50 11.69 4.82
N ASP A 112 14.68 10.36 4.89
CA ASP A 112 15.22 9.57 3.78
C ASP A 112 14.14 9.04 2.83
N LEU A 113 12.86 9.12 3.19
CA LEU A 113 11.78 8.66 2.32
C LEU A 113 11.30 9.77 1.37
N GLU A 114 10.90 9.37 0.17
CA GLU A 114 10.18 10.20 -0.80
C GLU A 114 9.09 9.41 -1.52
N LEU A 115 8.08 10.13 -2.04
CA LEU A 115 7.07 9.59 -2.94
C LEU A 115 7.76 9.26 -4.27
N ALA A 116 7.66 8.00 -4.69
CA ALA A 116 8.31 7.50 -5.90
C ALA A 116 7.35 7.43 -7.08
N ASP A 117 6.13 6.97 -6.84
CA ASP A 117 5.11 6.79 -7.86
C ASP A 117 3.70 6.91 -7.25
N LEU A 118 2.75 7.33 -8.09
CA LEU A 118 1.34 7.41 -7.78
C LEU A 118 0.53 7.02 -9.03
N GLU A 119 -0.16 5.90 -8.94
CA GLU A 119 -0.95 5.35 -10.05
C GLU A 119 -2.43 5.30 -9.69
N GLU A 120 -3.27 5.67 -10.65
CA GLU A 120 -4.72 5.47 -10.58
C GLU A 120 -5.09 4.15 -11.26
N TRP A 121 -5.71 3.27 -10.47
CA TRP A 121 -6.34 2.05 -10.93
C TRP A 121 -7.85 2.13 -10.75
N GLU A 122 -8.57 1.16 -11.32
CA GLU A 122 -10.03 1.09 -11.27
C GLU A 122 -10.54 1.06 -9.83
N PHE A 123 -9.90 0.30 -8.94
CA PHE A 123 -10.39 0.07 -7.58
C PHE A 123 -9.65 0.85 -6.49
N ASN A 124 -8.43 1.33 -6.75
CA ASN A 124 -7.62 2.04 -5.77
C ASN A 124 -6.64 3.01 -6.44
N PHE A 125 -6.02 3.87 -5.65
CA PHE A 125 -4.74 4.46 -6.03
C PHE A 125 -3.62 3.63 -5.43
N TYR A 126 -2.60 3.34 -6.23
CA TYR A 126 -1.39 2.67 -5.82
C TYR A 126 -0.29 3.71 -5.59
N VAL A 127 0.46 3.57 -4.51
CA VAL A 127 1.44 4.56 -4.05
C VAL A 127 2.73 3.83 -3.70
N GLU A 128 3.84 4.31 -4.24
CA GLU A 128 5.15 3.81 -3.88
C GLU A 128 5.98 4.87 -3.17
N TYR A 129 6.72 4.43 -2.15
CA TYR A 129 7.76 5.24 -1.53
C TYR A 129 9.12 4.59 -1.72
N LYS A 130 10.17 5.40 -1.78
CA LYS A 130 11.56 4.93 -1.87
C LYS A 130 12.49 5.68 -0.93
N GLU A 131 13.65 5.10 -0.69
CA GLU A 131 14.75 5.76 0.00
C GLU A 131 15.54 6.64 -0.97
N LYS A 132 15.76 7.89 -0.59
CA LYS A 132 16.60 8.84 -1.33
C LYS A 132 18.05 8.42 -1.33
N SER A 133 18.55 7.94 -0.19
CA SER A 133 19.95 7.58 -0.01
C SER A 133 20.40 6.41 -0.88
N THR A 134 19.52 5.43 -1.11
CA THR A 134 19.84 4.21 -1.84
C THR A 134 19.14 4.09 -3.20
N GLY A 135 18.05 4.83 -3.41
CA GLY A 135 17.15 4.64 -4.56
C GLY A 135 16.30 3.36 -4.47
N THR A 136 16.41 2.57 -3.39
CA THR A 136 15.66 1.33 -3.21
C THR A 136 14.22 1.64 -2.86
N LYS A 137 13.25 0.95 -3.47
CA LYS A 137 11.85 1.11 -3.11
C LYS A 137 11.62 0.60 -1.68
N ALA A 138 10.94 1.42 -0.88
CA ALA A 138 10.78 1.23 0.55
C ALA A 138 9.55 0.36 0.84
N PHE A 139 8.36 0.81 0.44
CA PHE A 139 7.09 0.10 0.65
C PHE A 139 5.99 0.67 -0.26
N GLN A 140 4.92 -0.11 -0.39
CA GLN A 140 3.75 0.18 -1.22
C GLN A 140 2.52 0.43 -0.35
N MET A 141 1.68 1.38 -0.75
CA MET A 141 0.42 1.72 -0.09
C MET A 141 -0.70 1.79 -1.12
N LEU A 142 -1.92 1.52 -0.67
CA LEU A 142 -3.14 1.72 -1.43
C LEU A 142 -4.01 2.79 -0.78
N ILE A 143 -4.62 3.64 -1.60
CA ILE A 143 -5.65 4.60 -1.18
C ILE A 143 -6.99 4.15 -1.75
N ASP A 144 -7.96 3.93 -0.86
CA ASP A 144 -9.33 3.62 -1.26
C ASP A 144 -9.99 4.84 -1.93
N LYS A 145 -10.55 4.66 -3.13
CA LYS A 145 -11.10 5.77 -3.94
C LYS A 145 -12.35 6.39 -3.33
N TYR A 146 -13.04 5.72 -2.40
CA TYR A 146 -14.28 6.24 -1.81
C TYR A 146 -14.04 6.99 -0.50
N SER A 147 -13.16 6.48 0.35
CA SER A 147 -12.91 6.99 1.70
C SER A 147 -11.62 7.79 1.83
N GLY A 148 -10.67 7.61 0.90
CA GLY A 148 -9.33 8.18 1.02
C GLY A 148 -8.47 7.54 2.11
N ILE A 149 -8.90 6.40 2.67
CA ILE A 149 -8.09 5.64 3.63
C ILE A 149 -6.85 5.12 2.90
N ILE A 150 -5.68 5.46 3.43
CA ILE A 150 -4.39 4.91 2.99
C ILE A 150 -4.00 3.73 3.88
N SER A 151 -3.61 2.62 3.28
CA SER A 151 -3.23 1.39 3.98
C SER A 151 -2.11 0.64 3.24
N PRO A 152 -1.28 -0.15 3.94
CA PRO A 152 -0.25 -0.94 3.26
C PRO A 152 -0.85 -1.85 2.21
N GLU A 153 -0.16 -1.98 1.08
CA GLU A 153 -0.53 -2.98 0.09
C GLU A 153 -0.36 -4.39 0.67
N MET A 154 -1.29 -5.28 0.33
CA MET A 154 -1.31 -6.67 0.79
C MET A 154 -0.32 -7.53 0.01
N GLY A 155 0.13 -8.62 0.64
CA GLY A 155 1.00 -9.59 -0.02
C GLY A 155 2.49 -9.20 0.12
N PRO A 156 3.27 -9.12 -0.97
CA PRO A 156 4.73 -8.95 -0.93
C PRO A 156 5.22 -7.78 -0.06
N ASN A 157 4.56 -6.62 -0.14
CA ASN A 157 4.86 -5.47 0.71
C ASN A 157 4.82 -5.78 2.22
N MET A 158 3.90 -6.63 2.67
CA MET A 158 3.78 -7.01 4.09
C MET A 158 4.59 -8.27 4.44
N MET A 159 4.66 -9.22 3.50
CA MET A 159 5.15 -10.59 3.73
C MET A 159 6.60 -10.80 3.32
N TRP A 160 7.06 -10.12 2.27
CA TRP A 160 8.40 -10.29 1.70
C TRP A 160 9.29 -9.08 1.94
N ASN A 161 8.74 -7.93 2.30
CA ASN A 161 9.52 -6.76 2.63
C ASN A 161 10.35 -6.96 3.91
N THR A 162 11.67 -7.06 3.75
CA THR A 162 12.60 -7.40 4.84
C THR A 162 13.03 -6.20 5.68
N LYS A 163 12.66 -4.98 5.29
CA LYS A 163 12.99 -3.75 6.02
C LYS A 163 11.76 -3.04 6.57
N TYR A 164 10.71 -2.90 5.76
CA TYR A 164 9.51 -2.14 6.10
C TYR A 164 8.27 -3.00 6.33
N GLY A 165 8.33 -4.30 6.03
CA GLY A 165 7.23 -5.24 6.26
C GLY A 165 7.26 -5.89 7.63
N MET A 166 6.33 -6.83 7.85
CA MET A 166 6.24 -7.60 9.11
C MET A 166 7.48 -8.48 9.35
N MET A 167 8.24 -8.77 8.29
CA MET A 167 9.49 -9.52 8.32
C MET A 167 10.74 -8.63 8.49
N GLY A 168 10.57 -7.40 8.98
CA GLY A 168 11.60 -6.35 9.20
C GLY A 168 12.83 -6.70 10.05
N THR A 169 13.06 -7.99 10.33
CA THR A 169 14.16 -8.52 11.16
C THR A 169 15.03 -9.55 10.43
N GLN A 170 14.79 -9.80 9.14
CA GLN A 170 15.62 -10.69 8.30
C GLN A 170 16.38 -9.91 7.23
N PRO A 171 17.39 -9.09 7.60
CA PRO A 171 18.22 -8.40 6.63
C PRO A 171 19.14 -9.42 5.94
N GLY A 172 18.83 -9.74 4.69
CA GLY A 172 19.68 -10.51 3.80
C GLY A 172 19.70 -9.89 2.42
N ALA A 173 20.87 -9.87 1.77
CA ALA A 173 20.94 -9.55 0.35
C ALA A 173 20.13 -10.59 -0.43
N MET A 174 19.30 -10.14 -1.37
CA MET A 174 18.55 -11.05 -2.24
C MET A 174 19.51 -12.02 -2.94
N THR A 175 19.16 -13.30 -2.96
CA THR A 175 20.00 -14.35 -3.56
C THR A 175 19.78 -14.48 -5.06
N LEU A 176 18.63 -14.02 -5.56
CA LEU A 176 18.34 -13.93 -6.98
C LEU A 176 18.80 -12.59 -7.55
N THR A 177 19.27 -12.61 -8.79
CA THR A 177 19.49 -11.38 -9.55
C THR A 177 18.19 -10.89 -10.19
N LYS A 178 18.18 -9.63 -10.60
CA LYS A 178 17.06 -9.04 -11.36
C LYS A 178 16.74 -9.84 -12.62
N GLU A 179 17.75 -10.35 -13.33
CA GLU A 179 17.56 -11.14 -14.55
C GLU A 179 16.87 -12.48 -14.25
N GLN A 180 17.24 -13.14 -13.15
CA GLN A 180 16.59 -14.37 -12.70
C GLN A 180 15.14 -14.13 -12.26
N ALA A 181 14.89 -13.02 -11.56
CA ALA A 181 13.54 -12.60 -11.20
C ALA A 181 12.70 -12.29 -12.45
N THR A 182 13.26 -11.55 -13.42
CA THR A 182 12.62 -11.24 -14.72
C THR A 182 12.25 -12.52 -15.46
N ALA A 183 13.14 -13.52 -15.49
CA ALA A 183 12.86 -14.81 -16.10
C ALA A 183 11.71 -15.54 -15.41
N SER A 184 11.66 -15.51 -14.08
CA SER A 184 10.59 -16.11 -13.28
C SER A 184 9.24 -15.45 -13.56
N ALA A 185 9.22 -14.10 -13.56
CA ALA A 185 8.04 -13.31 -13.92
C ALA A 185 7.54 -13.65 -15.34
N GLN A 186 8.44 -13.64 -16.32
CA GLN A 186 8.07 -13.88 -17.71
C GLN A 186 7.58 -15.33 -17.94
N GLN A 187 8.14 -16.31 -17.23
CA GLN A 187 7.68 -17.70 -17.27
C GLN A 187 6.26 -17.83 -16.72
N PHE A 188 5.96 -17.17 -15.59
CA PHE A 188 4.60 -17.12 -15.05
C PHE A 188 3.62 -16.52 -16.07
N LEU A 189 3.96 -15.35 -16.62
CA LEU A 189 3.12 -14.64 -17.60
C LEU A 189 2.88 -15.48 -18.86
N ALA A 190 3.90 -16.13 -19.41
CA ALA A 190 3.74 -16.99 -20.58
C ALA A 190 2.72 -18.13 -20.36
N SER A 191 2.65 -18.66 -19.13
CA SER A 191 1.77 -19.76 -18.76
C SER A 191 0.34 -19.37 -18.41
N ARG A 192 0.10 -18.11 -18.00
CA ARG A 192 -1.21 -17.65 -17.47
C ARG A 192 -1.83 -16.50 -18.26
N LEU A 193 -1.00 -15.66 -18.88
CA LEU A 193 -1.37 -14.39 -19.49
C LEU A 193 -0.63 -14.24 -20.83
N SER A 194 -0.88 -15.13 -21.78
CA SER A 194 -0.18 -15.13 -23.07
C SER A 194 -0.29 -13.78 -23.80
N GLY A 195 0.82 -13.32 -24.36
CA GLY A 195 0.93 -12.03 -25.04
C GLY A 195 1.28 -10.85 -24.12
N THR A 196 1.54 -11.09 -22.84
CA THR A 196 2.08 -10.07 -21.92
C THR A 196 3.60 -10.21 -21.71
N LYS A 197 4.22 -9.13 -21.24
CA LYS A 197 5.64 -9.03 -20.91
C LYS A 197 5.83 -8.50 -19.49
N ALA A 198 6.83 -9.01 -18.80
CA ALA A 198 7.31 -8.41 -17.56
C ALA A 198 8.33 -7.31 -17.90
N GLU A 199 8.09 -6.10 -17.41
CA GLU A 199 9.01 -4.97 -17.50
C GLU A 199 9.47 -4.61 -16.09
N ASP A 200 10.77 -4.40 -15.90
CA ASP A 200 11.31 -4.12 -14.57
C ASP A 200 10.85 -2.76 -14.08
N SER A 201 10.27 -2.77 -12.88
CA SER A 201 9.83 -1.57 -12.19
C SER A 201 10.66 -1.34 -10.93
N GLY A 202 11.75 -2.06 -10.72
CA GLY A 202 12.69 -1.83 -9.63
C GLY A 202 12.58 -2.84 -8.49
N ALA A 203 13.38 -2.60 -7.46
CA ALA A 203 13.55 -3.53 -6.34
C ALA A 203 13.10 -2.91 -5.02
N PHE A 204 12.38 -3.72 -4.26
CA PHE A 204 12.12 -3.49 -2.84
C PHE A 204 13.06 -4.36 -2.00
N TYR A 205 13.10 -4.10 -0.70
CA TYR A 205 13.84 -4.96 0.23
C TYR A 205 13.22 -6.37 0.29
N GLY A 206 13.80 -7.32 -0.44
CA GLY A 206 13.42 -8.74 -0.40
C GLY A 206 12.60 -9.24 -1.60
N TYR A 207 12.23 -8.37 -2.54
CA TYR A 207 11.51 -8.74 -3.77
C TYR A 207 11.72 -7.73 -4.89
N TYR A 208 11.48 -8.18 -6.12
CA TYR A 208 11.50 -7.38 -7.35
C TYR A 208 10.07 -7.09 -7.80
N HIS A 209 9.81 -5.86 -8.24
CA HIS A 209 8.52 -5.42 -8.74
C HIS A 209 8.56 -5.28 -10.26
N PHE A 210 7.49 -5.73 -10.93
CA PHE A 210 7.39 -5.72 -12.38
C PHE A 210 6.04 -5.22 -12.85
N ASP A 211 6.07 -4.30 -13.82
CA ASP A 211 4.95 -3.99 -14.67
C ASP A 211 4.65 -5.18 -15.57
N VAL A 212 3.37 -5.46 -15.76
CA VAL A 212 2.90 -6.37 -16.80
C VAL A 212 2.41 -5.53 -17.95
N LYS A 213 3.08 -5.59 -19.09
CA LYS A 213 2.68 -4.88 -20.31
C LYS A 213 1.99 -5.81 -21.29
N LYS A 214 0.96 -5.32 -21.97
CA LYS A 214 0.33 -5.96 -23.14
C LYS A 214 0.26 -4.93 -24.25
N ASN A 215 0.78 -5.26 -25.44
CA ASN A 215 0.87 -4.29 -26.55
C ASN A 215 1.52 -2.96 -26.16
N ASN A 216 2.55 -3.00 -25.29
CA ASN A 216 3.25 -1.83 -24.77
C ASN A 216 2.41 -0.88 -23.90
N GLN A 217 1.27 -1.35 -23.39
CA GLN A 217 0.41 -0.65 -22.43
C GLN A 217 0.41 -1.39 -21.10
N MET A 218 0.24 -0.65 -20.00
CA MET A 218 0.10 -1.24 -18.67
C MET A 218 -1.16 -2.13 -18.60
N TYR A 219 -0.95 -3.37 -18.18
CA TYR A 219 -1.99 -4.40 -18.06
C TYR A 219 -2.19 -4.86 -16.61
N GLY A 220 -1.17 -4.73 -15.78
CA GLY A 220 -1.18 -5.12 -14.37
C GLY A 220 0.23 -5.02 -13.80
N MET A 221 0.43 -5.63 -12.63
CA MET A 221 1.73 -5.72 -11.99
C MET A 221 1.89 -7.06 -11.25
N LEU A 222 3.13 -7.43 -10.97
CA LEU A 222 3.48 -8.59 -10.17
C LEU A 222 4.78 -8.36 -9.41
N ASP A 223 4.98 -9.16 -8.37
CA ASP A 223 6.24 -9.24 -7.65
C ASP A 223 6.88 -10.61 -7.77
N VAL A 224 8.21 -10.64 -7.64
CA VAL A 224 9.00 -11.86 -7.53
C VAL A 224 9.82 -11.82 -6.26
N ASN A 225 9.63 -12.82 -5.39
CA ASN A 225 10.40 -12.94 -4.16
C ASN A 225 11.90 -13.09 -4.48
N GLY A 226 12.73 -12.23 -3.89
CA GLY A 226 14.17 -12.14 -4.21
C GLY A 226 15.02 -13.29 -3.70
N PHE A 227 14.44 -14.23 -2.96
CA PHE A 227 15.13 -15.41 -2.42
C PHE A 227 14.71 -16.70 -3.11
N SER A 228 13.40 -16.87 -3.29
CA SER A 228 12.80 -18.12 -3.75
C SER A 228 12.34 -18.10 -5.22
N GLY A 229 12.18 -16.92 -5.82
CA GLY A 229 11.65 -16.78 -7.18
C GLY A 229 10.14 -16.98 -7.28
N GLN A 230 9.44 -17.08 -6.14
CA GLN A 230 7.98 -17.13 -6.11
C GLN A 230 7.38 -15.87 -6.73
N VAL A 231 6.41 -16.05 -7.61
CA VAL A 231 5.72 -14.96 -8.31
C VAL A 231 4.37 -14.68 -7.64
N TRP A 232 4.08 -13.41 -7.39
CA TRP A 232 2.81 -12.93 -6.87
C TRP A 232 2.19 -11.92 -7.85
N TYR A 233 1.19 -12.34 -8.61
CA TYR A 233 0.46 -11.44 -9.51
C TYR A 233 -0.64 -10.69 -8.76
N HIS A 234 -0.74 -9.39 -8.97
CA HIS A 234 -1.69 -8.54 -8.27
C HIS A 234 -3.04 -8.55 -9.00
N THR A 235 -4.11 -8.91 -8.28
CA THR A 235 -5.45 -9.07 -8.88
C THR A 235 -6.47 -8.06 -8.33
N TRP A 236 -6.05 -7.13 -7.49
CA TRP A 236 -6.95 -6.27 -6.69
C TRP A 236 -7.04 -4.82 -7.17
N HIS A 237 -6.27 -4.42 -8.19
CA HIS A 237 -6.29 -3.05 -8.72
C HIS A 237 -7.39 -2.81 -9.76
N GLY A 238 -7.78 -3.85 -10.50
CA GLY A 238 -8.64 -3.70 -11.69
C GLY A 238 -7.85 -3.17 -12.88
N ASN A 239 -8.50 -2.39 -13.75
CA ASN A 239 -7.83 -1.81 -14.92
C ASN A 239 -6.96 -0.60 -14.56
N PHE A 240 -5.81 -0.45 -15.23
CA PHE A 240 -4.98 0.76 -15.13
C PHE A 240 -5.69 1.95 -15.77
N ILE A 241 -5.59 3.14 -15.16
CA ILE A 241 -6.18 4.38 -15.66
C ILE A 241 -5.09 5.36 -16.08
N ARG A 242 -4.17 5.73 -15.18
CA ARG A 242 -3.07 6.70 -15.42
C ARG A 242 -2.06 6.71 -14.26
N GLU A 243 -0.92 7.35 -14.47
CA GLU A 243 0.13 7.61 -13.48
C GLU A 243 0.46 9.12 -13.42
N GLU A 244 1.08 9.59 -12.33
CA GLU A 244 1.49 10.98 -12.09
C GLU A 244 2.98 11.15 -11.76
#